data_AF-A0A8C8H6G0-F1
#
_entry.id   AF-A0A8C8H6G0-F1
#
_cell.length_a   1.000
_cell.length_b   1.000
_cell.length_c   1.000
_cell.angle_alpha   90.00
_cell.angle_beta   90.00
_cell.angle_gamma   90.00
#
_symmetry.space_group_name_H-M   'P 1'
#
loop_
_entity.id
_entity.type
_entity.pdbx_description
1 polymer ?
#
loop_
_entity_poly.entity_id
_entity_poly.type
_entity_poly.pdbx_seq_one_letter_code
_entity_poly.pdbx_strand_id
1 'polypeptide(L)'
;MPTYFKTLPVKIGRSSEDRRSRHCPYLDTINRSVLDFDFEKLCSISLSHINVYACLICGKYFQGRGLKSHAYTHSVQFTHHVFLNLHTLKFYCLPDNYEIIDSSPPGDIMFLLVQRFGELMRKLWNPRNFKAHVSPHEMLQAVVLCSKKNFQITKQGDAVDFLSWFMNALHGALGGTKKKPSSLTKVFQGSMRIFSKKLPHPDLPPEEKVALLLKEEYQEEMSDTTFLFLTLDLPTAPLYKDEKEQLIIPQVPLFNILAKFNGNTEKEYKTYKENFLKRFQLLKLPPYLIFCIKRFTKNNFFVEKNPTIVNFPITNVDLREYLTEEAQVTEKNTTYDLVANVVHDGKPTEGAYRIHVLHHGTGKWYELQDLQVTDILPQMITLSEAYIQIWKRRESEDDTTNHTGA
;
A
#
# COMPACT_ATOMS: atom_id res chain seq x y z
N MET A 1 -24.57 69.76 -3.01
CA MET A 1 -25.51 69.11 -3.94
C MET A 1 -24.73 68.76 -5.20
N PRO A 2 -24.66 67.47 -5.59
CA PRO A 2 -23.61 66.91 -6.46
C PRO A 2 -24.02 66.86 -7.94
N THR A 3 -23.06 66.93 -8.87
CA THR A 3 -23.20 66.38 -10.22
C THR A 3 -21.87 65.80 -10.73
N TYR A 4 -21.84 64.46 -10.70
CA TYR A 4 -21.18 63.50 -11.60
C TYR A 4 -20.09 63.99 -12.59
N PHE A 5 -18.85 63.53 -12.35
CA PHE A 5 -17.99 63.03 -13.43
C PHE A 5 -17.60 61.58 -13.15
N LYS A 6 -17.93 60.70 -14.11
CA LYS A 6 -17.65 59.26 -14.11
C LYS A 6 -16.15 59.01 -14.10
N THR A 7 -15.62 58.40 -13.04
CA THR A 7 -14.35 57.66 -13.09
C THR A 7 -14.63 56.21 -13.45
N LEU A 8 -14.25 55.82 -14.66
CA LEU A 8 -14.19 54.41 -15.07
C LEU A 8 -13.11 53.71 -14.24
N PRO A 9 -13.36 52.52 -13.65
CA PRO A 9 -12.31 51.77 -12.98
C PRO A 9 -11.31 51.24 -14.00
N VAL A 10 -10.04 51.59 -13.78
CA VAL A 10 -8.88 51.00 -14.45
C VAL A 10 -8.94 49.48 -14.22
N LYS A 11 -9.11 48.71 -15.29
CA LYS A 11 -8.95 47.26 -15.27
C LYS A 11 -7.50 46.95 -14.86
N ILE A 12 -7.31 46.51 -13.62
CA ILE A 12 -6.08 45.81 -13.23
C ILE A 12 -6.09 44.49 -14.00
N GLY A 13 -5.32 44.45 -15.09
CA GLY A 13 -5.14 43.24 -15.88
C GLY A 13 -4.54 42.14 -15.01
N ARG A 14 -5.25 41.02 -14.89
CA ARG A 14 -4.65 39.74 -14.48
C ARG A 14 -3.47 39.47 -15.42
N SER A 15 -2.27 39.39 -14.86
CA SER A 15 -1.07 38.96 -15.57
C SER A 15 -1.35 37.64 -16.29
N SER A 16 -1.15 37.63 -17.60
CA SER A 16 -1.16 36.42 -18.42
C SER A 16 -0.20 35.38 -17.83
N GLU A 17 -0.70 34.23 -17.37
CA GLU A 17 0.15 33.10 -16.98
C GLU A 17 1.05 32.70 -18.17
N ASP A 18 2.36 32.71 -17.97
CA ASP A 18 3.32 32.27 -18.97
C ASP A 18 3.08 30.78 -19.26
N ARG A 19 2.77 30.43 -20.51
CA ARG A 19 2.48 29.03 -20.92
C ARG A 19 3.62 28.07 -20.57
N ARG A 20 4.86 28.57 -20.43
CA ARG A 20 6.05 27.80 -20.05
C ARG A 20 6.08 27.38 -18.58
N SER A 21 5.32 28.06 -17.71
CA SER A 21 5.24 27.71 -16.28
C SER A 21 4.80 26.27 -16.07
N ARG A 22 3.89 25.76 -16.92
CA ARG A 22 3.31 24.41 -16.81
C ARG A 22 4.05 23.31 -17.57
N HIS A 23 4.97 23.68 -18.46
CA HIS A 23 5.72 22.74 -19.31
C HIS A 23 7.17 23.23 -19.42
N CYS A 24 7.95 23.02 -18.37
CA CYS A 24 9.38 23.35 -18.36
C CYS A 24 10.18 22.20 -19.01
N PRO A 25 10.94 22.45 -20.10
CA PRO A 25 11.69 21.40 -20.81
C PRO A 25 12.93 20.91 -20.05
N TYR A 26 13.32 21.61 -18.98
CA TYR A 26 14.56 21.34 -18.26
C TYR A 26 14.37 20.49 -16.99
N LEU A 27 13.15 20.03 -16.69
CA LEU A 27 12.88 19.21 -15.51
C LEU A 27 13.65 17.88 -15.50
N ASP A 28 13.93 17.31 -16.68
CA ASP A 28 14.70 16.07 -16.81
C ASP A 28 16.19 16.22 -16.46
N THR A 29 16.68 17.47 -16.35
CA THR A 29 18.08 17.76 -15.97
C THR A 29 18.33 17.73 -14.47
N ILE A 30 17.27 17.59 -13.66
CA ILE A 30 17.36 17.55 -12.20
C ILE A 30 18.09 16.29 -11.75
N ASN A 31 19.21 16.46 -11.05
CA ASN A 31 19.96 15.36 -10.48
C ASN A 31 19.69 15.25 -8.97
N ARG A 32 18.84 14.31 -8.58
CA ARG A 32 18.42 14.13 -7.18
C ARG A 32 19.52 13.57 -6.28
N SER A 33 20.58 12.95 -6.82
CA SER A 33 21.64 12.33 -6.00
C SER A 33 22.62 13.34 -5.40
N VAL A 34 22.61 14.58 -5.89
CA VAL A 34 23.51 15.66 -5.43
C VAL A 34 22.77 16.71 -4.58
N LEU A 35 21.47 16.53 -4.35
CA LEU A 35 20.67 17.46 -3.55
C LEU A 35 20.77 17.08 -2.08
N ASP A 36 21.49 17.90 -1.33
CA ASP A 36 21.59 17.79 0.11
C ASP A 36 21.05 19.06 0.76
N PHE A 37 19.89 18.92 1.42
CA PHE A 37 19.16 20.04 2.04
C PHE A 37 19.45 20.21 3.54
N ASP A 38 20.36 19.39 4.10
CA ASP A 38 20.68 19.42 5.52
C ASP A 38 21.75 20.47 5.87
N PHE A 39 22.37 21.08 4.86
CA PHE A 39 23.32 22.19 5.03
C PHE A 39 22.66 23.55 5.29
N GLU A 40 23.43 24.46 5.89
CA GLU A 40 23.02 25.82 6.15
C GLU A 40 22.61 26.56 4.87
N LYS A 41 21.43 27.19 4.90
CA LYS A 41 20.78 27.81 3.74
C LYS A 41 21.40 29.18 3.44
N LEU A 42 22.66 29.18 3.03
CA LEU A 42 23.43 30.36 2.63
C LEU A 42 23.92 30.21 1.19
N CYS A 43 24.14 31.34 0.53
CA CYS A 43 24.75 31.36 -0.80
C CYS A 43 26.21 30.90 -0.73
N SER A 44 26.59 29.91 -1.55
CA SER A 44 27.96 29.40 -1.62
C SER A 44 28.99 30.42 -2.15
N ILE A 45 28.55 31.60 -2.60
CA ILE A 45 29.42 32.68 -3.09
C ILE A 45 29.40 33.87 -2.13
N SER A 46 28.22 34.43 -1.86
CA SER A 46 28.08 35.65 -1.04
C SER A 46 27.89 35.38 0.46
N LEU A 47 27.74 34.12 0.86
CA LEU A 47 27.42 33.68 2.23
C LEU A 47 26.14 34.30 2.82
N SER A 48 25.31 34.91 1.98
CA SER A 48 24.06 35.54 2.42
C SER A 48 22.94 34.53 2.57
N HIS A 49 22.09 34.72 3.57
CA HIS A 49 20.86 33.95 3.82
C HIS A 49 19.62 34.53 3.12
N ILE A 50 19.75 35.68 2.45
CA ILE A 50 18.61 36.39 1.86
C ILE A 50 18.38 35.89 0.44
N ASN A 51 17.16 35.42 0.14
CA ASN A 51 16.74 34.96 -1.19
C ASN A 51 17.68 33.89 -1.77
N VAL A 52 17.90 32.81 -1.03
CA VAL A 52 18.76 31.70 -1.46
C VAL A 52 18.00 30.70 -2.32
N TYR A 53 18.63 30.28 -3.41
CA TYR A 53 18.12 29.34 -4.39
C TYR A 53 19.06 28.13 -4.48
N ALA A 54 18.52 26.93 -4.35
CA ALA A 54 19.25 25.70 -4.61
C ALA A 54 19.21 25.34 -6.09
N CYS A 55 20.38 25.11 -6.70
CA CYS A 55 20.47 24.57 -8.04
C CYS A 55 20.15 23.07 -8.01
N LEU A 56 19.11 22.65 -8.74
CA LEU A 56 18.65 21.26 -8.70
C LEU A 56 19.47 20.30 -9.58
N ILE A 57 20.51 20.81 -10.24
CA ILE A 57 21.41 20.03 -11.09
C ILE A 57 22.71 19.70 -10.35
N CYS A 58 23.22 20.62 -9.53
CA CYS A 58 24.51 20.46 -8.83
C CYS A 58 24.43 20.53 -7.30
N GLY A 59 23.25 20.81 -6.73
CA GLY A 59 23.03 20.88 -5.28
C GLY A 59 23.53 22.14 -4.58
N LYS A 60 24.26 23.03 -5.27
CA LYS A 60 24.84 24.26 -4.68
C LYS A 60 23.79 25.36 -4.49
N TYR A 61 24.05 26.24 -3.53
CA TYR A 61 23.15 27.33 -3.14
C TYR A 61 23.64 28.67 -3.66
N PHE A 62 22.75 29.47 -4.23
CA PHE A 62 23.08 30.75 -4.84
C PHE A 62 22.06 31.83 -4.48
N GLN A 63 22.52 33.05 -4.28
CA GLN A 63 21.67 34.17 -3.91
C GLN A 63 21.00 34.80 -5.14
N GLY A 64 19.71 35.10 -4.98
CA GLY A 64 18.89 35.96 -5.84
C GLY A 64 18.54 35.35 -7.19
N ARG A 65 17.52 35.90 -7.87
CA ARG A 65 17.08 35.47 -9.21
C ARG A 65 17.22 36.53 -10.31
N GLY A 66 17.58 37.75 -9.96
CA GLY A 66 17.68 38.87 -10.92
C GLY A 66 18.92 38.75 -11.82
N LEU A 67 18.96 39.52 -12.90
CA LEU A 67 20.01 39.49 -13.94
C LEU A 67 21.48 39.58 -13.43
N LYS A 68 21.71 40.12 -12.23
CA LYS A 68 23.04 40.26 -11.60
C LYS A 68 23.25 39.33 -10.40
N SER A 69 22.34 38.39 -10.19
CA SER A 69 22.39 37.50 -9.04
C SER A 69 23.29 36.29 -9.28
N HIS A 70 23.76 35.67 -8.21
CA HIS A 70 24.60 34.49 -8.31
C HIS A 70 23.87 33.31 -8.94
N ALA A 71 22.56 33.13 -8.69
CA ALA A 71 21.82 32.05 -9.32
C ALA A 71 21.62 32.29 -10.83
N TYR A 72 21.42 33.55 -11.24
CA TYR A 72 21.30 33.91 -12.65
C TYR A 72 22.62 33.67 -13.39
N THR A 73 23.73 34.19 -12.87
CA THR A 73 25.07 33.96 -13.45
C THR A 73 25.41 32.47 -13.50
N HIS A 74 25.08 31.71 -12.43
CA HIS A 74 25.29 30.26 -12.41
C HIS A 74 24.49 29.54 -13.50
N SER A 75 23.24 29.96 -13.73
CA SER A 75 22.38 29.34 -14.75
C SER A 75 22.97 29.45 -16.15
N VAL A 76 23.51 30.63 -16.49
CA VAL A 76 24.10 30.90 -17.80
C VAL A 76 25.47 30.25 -17.93
N GLN A 77 26.29 30.31 -16.87
CA GLN A 77 27.68 29.83 -16.90
C GLN A 77 27.77 28.30 -16.98
N PHE A 78 26.88 27.59 -16.28
CA PHE A 78 26.92 26.12 -16.17
C PHE A 78 25.75 25.44 -16.89
N THR A 79 24.91 26.20 -17.62
CA THR A 79 23.70 25.66 -18.28
C THR A 79 22.78 24.91 -17.32
N HIS A 80 22.72 25.36 -16.07
CA HIS A 80 21.90 24.78 -15.03
C HIS A 80 20.62 25.60 -14.89
N HIS A 81 19.52 25.10 -15.44
CA HIS A 81 18.35 25.96 -15.63
C HIS A 81 17.31 25.89 -14.51
N VAL A 82 17.37 24.90 -13.61
CA VAL A 82 16.32 24.66 -12.62
C VAL A 82 16.78 24.99 -11.20
N PHE A 83 16.04 25.88 -10.54
CA PHE A 83 16.33 26.35 -9.19
C PHE A 83 15.11 26.27 -8.27
N LEU A 84 15.36 25.96 -6.99
CA LEU A 84 14.36 25.97 -5.92
C LEU A 84 14.64 27.12 -4.96
N ASN A 85 13.68 28.01 -4.74
CA ASN A 85 13.79 29.01 -3.68
C ASN A 85 13.64 28.33 -2.31
N LEU A 86 14.68 28.40 -1.47
CA LEU A 86 14.74 27.68 -0.19
C LEU A 86 13.84 28.25 0.90
N HIS A 87 13.30 29.45 0.71
CA HIS A 87 12.37 30.10 1.65
C HIS A 87 10.91 29.89 1.24
N THR A 88 10.60 30.11 -0.03
CA THR A 88 9.22 30.04 -0.55
C THR A 88 8.84 28.67 -1.11
N LEU A 89 9.82 27.77 -1.28
CA LEU A 89 9.68 26.44 -1.88
C LEU A 89 9.11 26.45 -3.30
N LYS A 90 9.26 27.58 -4.00
CA LYS A 90 8.85 27.76 -5.40
C LYS A 90 9.98 27.41 -6.36
N PHE A 91 9.65 26.74 -7.45
CA PHE A 91 10.58 26.37 -8.51
C PHE A 91 10.65 27.48 -9.56
N TYR A 92 11.85 27.73 -10.07
CA TYR A 92 12.11 28.74 -11.09
C TYR A 92 13.04 28.19 -12.15
N CYS A 93 12.75 28.55 -13.40
CA CYS A 93 13.66 28.35 -14.51
C CYS A 93 14.49 29.63 -14.71
N LEU A 94 15.81 29.55 -14.64
CA LEU A 94 16.75 30.64 -14.98
C LEU A 94 17.59 30.19 -16.18
N PRO A 95 17.99 31.09 -17.10
CA PRO A 95 17.87 32.55 -17.06
C PRO A 95 16.49 33.11 -17.46
N ASP A 96 15.60 32.28 -17.99
CA ASP A 96 14.29 32.71 -18.54
C ASP A 96 13.33 33.31 -17.49
N ASN A 97 13.62 33.12 -16.21
CA ASN A 97 12.99 33.72 -15.02
C ASN A 97 11.46 33.59 -14.97
N TYR A 98 10.95 32.39 -15.28
CA TYR A 98 9.56 32.02 -15.04
C TYR A 98 9.44 31.03 -13.86
N GLU A 99 8.34 31.12 -13.13
CA GLU A 99 7.98 30.14 -12.09
C GLU A 99 7.55 28.83 -12.77
N ILE A 100 8.16 27.72 -12.35
CA ILE A 100 7.75 26.39 -12.81
C ILE A 100 6.60 25.97 -11.91
N ILE A 101 5.40 26.02 -12.47
CA ILE A 101 4.16 25.57 -11.87
C ILE A 101 3.88 24.22 -12.52
N ASP A 102 4.46 23.15 -11.99
CA ASP A 102 4.11 21.81 -12.45
C ASP A 102 2.58 21.66 -12.38
N SER A 103 1.98 21.18 -13.47
CA SER A 103 0.55 20.83 -13.49
C SER A 103 0.28 19.58 -12.66
N SER A 104 1.32 18.90 -12.19
CA SER A 104 1.27 18.00 -11.05
C SER A 104 1.14 18.86 -9.79
N PRO A 105 0.02 18.78 -9.06
CA PRO A 105 -0.22 19.66 -7.92
C PRO A 105 0.98 19.63 -6.95
N PRO A 106 1.49 20.79 -6.51
CA PRO A 106 2.50 20.86 -5.46
C PRO A 106 1.86 20.33 -4.16
N GLY A 107 1.95 19.03 -3.91
CA GLY A 107 1.27 18.44 -2.76
C GLY A 107 1.18 16.92 -2.68
N ASP A 108 1.34 16.16 -3.76
CA ASP A 108 1.16 14.71 -3.66
C ASP A 108 2.49 13.99 -3.35
N ILE A 109 2.96 14.15 -2.11
CA ILE A 109 4.07 13.35 -1.54
C ILE A 109 3.85 11.86 -1.85
N MET A 110 2.60 11.42 -1.94
CA MET A 110 2.24 10.03 -2.24
C MET A 110 2.59 9.61 -3.68
N PHE A 111 2.69 10.53 -4.65
CA PHE A 111 3.14 10.15 -6.00
C PHE A 111 4.62 9.76 -6.05
N LEU A 112 5.44 10.31 -5.14
CA LEU A 112 6.84 9.88 -4.97
C LEU A 112 6.91 8.38 -4.66
N LEU A 113 5.95 7.85 -3.88
CA LEU A 113 5.84 6.43 -3.57
C LEU A 113 5.66 5.59 -4.84
N VAL A 114 4.78 6.02 -5.74
CA VAL A 114 4.52 5.35 -7.03
C VAL A 114 5.78 5.37 -7.90
N GLN A 115 6.44 6.52 -7.99
CA GLN A 115 7.66 6.66 -8.79
C GLN A 115 8.78 5.74 -8.26
N ARG A 116 9.08 5.77 -6.96
CA ARG A 116 10.13 4.95 -6.35
C ARG A 116 9.80 3.47 -6.37
N PHE A 117 8.52 3.11 -6.21
CA PHE A 117 8.09 1.73 -6.37
C PHE A 117 8.31 1.23 -7.80
N GLY A 118 7.94 2.03 -8.81
CA GLY A 118 8.20 1.70 -10.21
C GLY A 118 9.69 1.58 -10.55
N GLU A 119 10.53 2.44 -9.99
CA GLU A 119 12.00 2.33 -10.12
C GLU A 119 12.55 1.05 -9.48
N LEU A 120 12.09 0.71 -8.28
CA LEU A 120 12.47 -0.53 -7.60
C LEU A 120 12.05 -1.75 -8.43
N MET A 121 10.82 -1.78 -8.95
CA MET A 121 10.33 -2.87 -9.79
C MET A 121 11.18 -3.05 -11.05
N ARG A 122 11.53 -1.96 -11.76
CA ARG A 122 12.42 -2.04 -12.93
C ARG A 122 13.81 -2.57 -12.57
N LYS A 123 14.35 -2.20 -11.41
CA LYS A 123 15.65 -2.70 -10.92
C LYS A 123 15.59 -4.19 -10.55
N LEU A 124 14.52 -4.63 -9.87
CA LEU A 124 14.32 -6.03 -9.46
C LEU A 124 14.16 -6.97 -10.66
N TRP A 125 13.40 -6.54 -11.68
CA TRP A 125 13.13 -7.32 -12.88
C TRP A 125 14.13 -7.06 -14.02
N ASN A 126 15.27 -6.41 -13.76
CA ASN A 126 16.29 -6.19 -14.78
C ASN A 126 17.12 -7.47 -14.98
N PRO A 127 17.01 -8.16 -16.13
CA PRO A 127 17.75 -9.40 -16.38
C PRO A 127 19.26 -9.17 -16.57
N ARG A 128 19.68 -7.91 -16.78
CA ARG A 128 21.08 -7.51 -17.01
C ARG A 128 21.64 -6.71 -15.86
N ASN A 129 21.15 -6.93 -14.65
CA ASN A 129 21.66 -6.22 -13.49
C ASN A 129 23.09 -6.68 -13.16
N PHE A 130 23.97 -5.74 -12.80
CA PHE A 130 25.37 -6.04 -12.47
C PHE A 130 25.52 -6.81 -11.15
N LYS A 131 24.53 -6.70 -10.26
CA LYS A 131 24.47 -7.38 -8.97
C LYS A 131 23.18 -8.19 -8.88
N ALA A 132 23.25 -9.36 -8.24
CA ALA A 132 22.10 -10.23 -7.99
C ALA A 132 21.13 -9.71 -6.92
N HIS A 133 21.41 -8.54 -6.33
CA HIS A 133 20.58 -7.90 -5.32
C HIS A 133 20.35 -6.42 -5.64
N VAL A 134 19.24 -5.88 -5.15
CA VAL A 134 18.85 -4.47 -5.33
C VAL A 134 18.59 -3.87 -3.96
N SER A 135 19.22 -2.73 -3.65
CA SER A 135 18.92 -1.98 -2.43
C SER A 135 17.59 -1.24 -2.57
N PRO A 136 16.60 -1.48 -1.69
CA PRO A 136 15.33 -0.76 -1.69
C PRO A 136 15.39 0.58 -0.94
N HIS A 137 16.59 1.07 -0.56
CA HIS A 137 16.72 2.22 0.33
C HIS A 137 15.96 3.48 -0.14
N GLU A 138 16.02 3.83 -1.42
CA GLU A 138 15.28 4.97 -1.97
C GLU A 138 13.75 4.80 -1.83
N MET A 139 13.26 3.57 -2.01
CA MET A 139 11.85 3.23 -1.82
C MET A 139 11.45 3.33 -0.36
N LEU A 140 12.28 2.82 0.55
CA LEU A 140 12.04 2.89 1.98
C LEU A 140 12.07 4.33 2.50
N GLN A 141 12.95 5.19 1.99
CA GLN A 141 12.94 6.62 2.31
C GLN A 141 11.63 7.29 1.88
N ALA A 142 11.12 6.97 0.69
CA ALA A 142 9.82 7.46 0.24
C ALA A 142 8.68 6.95 1.14
N VAL A 143 8.73 5.68 1.58
CA VAL A 143 7.80 5.12 2.55
C VAL A 143 7.84 5.89 3.87
N VAL A 144 9.01 6.16 4.44
CA VAL A 144 9.16 6.92 5.70
C VAL A 144 8.52 8.30 5.57
N LEU A 145 8.77 8.99 4.45
CA LEU A 145 8.24 10.32 4.18
C LEU A 145 6.71 10.30 4.01
N CYS A 146 6.20 9.41 3.16
CA CYS A 146 4.77 9.30 2.85
C CYS A 146 3.95 8.84 4.06
N SER A 147 4.52 7.94 4.87
CA SER A 147 3.88 7.41 6.08
C SER A 147 4.01 8.32 7.30
N LYS A 148 4.66 9.49 7.17
CA LYS A 148 4.93 10.42 8.28
C LYS A 148 5.68 9.74 9.44
N LYS A 149 6.68 8.92 9.12
CA LYS A 149 7.51 8.14 10.05
C LYS A 149 6.79 7.03 10.81
N ASN A 150 5.60 6.60 10.37
CA ASN A 150 4.94 5.42 10.92
C ASN A 150 5.71 4.13 10.58
N PHE A 151 6.25 4.04 9.35
CA PHE A 151 7.09 2.92 8.93
C PHE A 151 8.52 3.41 8.80
N GLN A 152 9.39 3.02 9.74
CA GLN A 152 10.79 3.42 9.80
C GLN A 152 11.70 2.29 9.31
N ILE A 153 12.90 2.65 8.85
CA ILE A 153 13.91 1.67 8.40
C ILE A 153 14.60 1.02 9.61
N THR A 154 14.80 1.79 10.68
CA THR A 154 15.49 1.35 11.90
C THR A 154 14.60 0.56 12.86
N LYS A 155 13.28 0.62 12.68
CA LYS A 155 12.30 -0.06 13.53
C LYS A 155 11.34 -0.87 12.66
N GLN A 156 11.42 -2.19 12.79
CA GLN A 156 10.53 -3.12 12.10
C GLN A 156 9.07 -2.89 12.53
N GLY A 157 8.20 -2.86 11.53
CA GLY A 157 6.75 -2.77 11.70
C GLY A 157 6.05 -4.09 11.37
N ASP A 158 4.73 -4.07 11.50
CA ASP A 158 3.88 -5.18 11.07
C ASP A 158 3.73 -5.18 9.54
N ALA A 159 3.97 -6.32 8.89
CA ALA A 159 3.89 -6.42 7.43
C ALA A 159 2.46 -6.27 6.89
N VAL A 160 1.43 -6.66 7.64
CA VAL A 160 0.02 -6.50 7.24
C VAL A 160 -0.38 -5.02 7.32
N ASP A 161 0.03 -4.32 8.39
CA ASP A 161 -0.21 -2.87 8.51
C ASP A 161 0.51 -2.10 7.41
N PHE A 162 1.77 -2.47 7.13
CA PHE A 162 2.54 -1.90 6.03
C PHE A 162 1.87 -2.15 4.68
N LEU A 163 1.45 -3.39 4.37
CA LEU A 163 0.76 -3.72 3.12
C LEU A 163 -0.55 -2.95 2.97
N SER A 164 -1.35 -2.90 4.04
CA SER A 164 -2.63 -2.18 4.07
C SER A 164 -2.43 -0.70 3.79
N TRP A 165 -1.50 -0.05 4.49
CA TRP A 165 -1.16 1.35 4.23
C TRP A 165 -0.61 1.53 2.81
N PHE A 166 0.29 0.66 2.37
CA PHE A 166 0.97 0.77 1.09
C PHE A 166 0.01 0.67 -0.08
N MET A 167 -0.91 -0.29 -0.08
CA MET A 167 -1.93 -0.44 -1.12
C MET A 167 -2.89 0.75 -1.15
N ASN A 168 -3.30 1.25 0.02
CA ASN A 168 -4.18 2.44 0.10
C ASN A 168 -3.47 3.71 -0.38
N ALA A 169 -2.19 3.88 -0.02
CA ALA A 169 -1.37 5.01 -0.45
C ALA A 169 -1.14 5.00 -1.97
N LEU A 170 -0.82 3.83 -2.54
CA LEU A 170 -0.68 3.68 -4.00
C LEU A 170 -2.01 3.88 -4.73
N HIS A 171 -3.13 3.39 -4.19
CA HIS A 171 -4.45 3.63 -4.77
C HIS A 171 -4.76 5.13 -4.87
N GLY A 172 -4.53 5.88 -3.79
CA GLY A 172 -4.71 7.33 -3.77
C GLY A 172 -3.76 8.04 -4.74
N ALA A 173 -2.47 7.69 -4.72
CA ALA A 173 -1.44 8.31 -5.54
C ALA A 173 -1.62 8.08 -7.05
N LEU A 174 -2.23 6.96 -7.45
CA LEU A 174 -2.55 6.65 -8.85
C LEU A 174 -3.85 7.34 -9.33
N GLY A 175 -4.36 8.31 -8.58
CA GLY A 175 -5.63 8.98 -8.89
C GLY A 175 -6.85 8.09 -8.69
N GLY A 176 -6.69 6.98 -7.96
CA GLY A 176 -7.78 6.13 -7.53
C GLY A 176 -8.69 6.88 -6.57
N THR A 177 -9.98 6.81 -6.83
CA THR A 177 -11.01 7.30 -5.90
C THR A 177 -12.02 6.19 -5.68
N LYS A 178 -12.91 6.34 -4.69
CA LYS A 178 -14.03 5.39 -4.48
C LYS A 178 -14.85 5.11 -5.75
N LYS A 179 -14.82 6.00 -6.76
CA LYS A 179 -15.54 5.87 -8.04
C LYS A 179 -14.64 5.54 -9.24
N LYS A 180 -13.31 5.73 -9.16
CA LYS A 180 -12.39 5.48 -10.28
C LYS A 180 -11.42 4.34 -9.94
N PRO A 181 -11.49 3.21 -10.67
CA PRO A 181 -10.59 2.09 -10.43
C PRO A 181 -9.17 2.42 -10.89
N SER A 182 -8.23 2.38 -9.95
CA SER A 182 -6.78 2.28 -10.20
C SER A 182 -6.39 0.90 -10.77
N SER A 183 -5.15 0.76 -11.23
CA SER A 183 -4.58 -0.55 -11.61
C SER A 183 -4.63 -1.55 -10.44
N LEU A 184 -4.32 -1.12 -9.22
CA LEU A 184 -4.39 -1.94 -8.01
C LEU A 184 -5.77 -2.52 -7.75
N THR A 185 -6.81 -1.68 -7.87
CA THR A 185 -8.19 -2.12 -7.68
C THR A 185 -8.63 -3.12 -8.75
N LYS A 186 -8.09 -3.05 -9.97
CA LYS A 186 -8.40 -4.07 -10.99
C LYS A 186 -7.77 -5.42 -10.67
N VAL A 187 -6.62 -5.43 -9.99
CA VAL A 187 -5.84 -6.63 -9.72
C VAL A 187 -6.24 -7.32 -8.41
N PHE A 188 -6.43 -6.53 -7.34
CA PHE A 188 -6.59 -7.05 -5.98
C PHE A 188 -7.97 -6.82 -5.35
N GLN A 189 -8.82 -5.97 -5.94
CA GLN A 189 -10.10 -5.64 -5.31
C GLN A 189 -11.15 -6.71 -5.57
N GLY A 190 -11.60 -7.35 -4.50
CA GLY A 190 -12.82 -8.15 -4.47
C GLY A 190 -13.98 -7.42 -3.80
N SER A 191 -15.13 -8.06 -3.79
CA SER A 191 -16.33 -7.58 -3.10
C SER A 191 -16.89 -8.66 -2.20
N MET A 192 -17.33 -8.28 -1.00
CA MET A 192 -17.99 -9.17 -0.05
C MET A 192 -19.25 -8.52 0.51
N ARG A 193 -20.24 -9.34 0.79
CA ARG A 193 -21.43 -8.99 1.55
C ARG A 193 -21.18 -9.26 3.02
N ILE A 194 -21.43 -8.26 3.85
CA ILE A 194 -21.36 -8.37 5.29
C ILE A 194 -22.78 -8.27 5.81
N PHE A 195 -23.20 -9.29 6.53
CA PHE A 195 -24.43 -9.22 7.28
C PHE A 195 -24.11 -9.00 8.75
N SER A 196 -24.74 -8.00 9.34
CA SER A 196 -24.47 -7.54 10.70
C SER A 196 -25.76 -7.56 11.50
N LYS A 197 -25.76 -8.30 12.61
CA LYS A 197 -26.89 -8.40 13.53
C LYS A 197 -26.46 -7.91 14.90
N LYS A 198 -27.11 -6.88 15.41
CA LYS A 198 -26.86 -6.40 16.78
C LYS A 198 -27.38 -7.42 17.77
N LEU A 199 -26.62 -7.69 18.83
CA LEU A 199 -27.03 -8.56 19.93
C LEU A 199 -27.52 -7.72 21.12
N PRO A 200 -28.64 -8.12 21.76
CA PRO A 200 -29.05 -7.56 23.03
C PRO A 200 -27.96 -7.72 24.10
N HIS A 201 -27.98 -6.84 25.10
CA HIS A 201 -27.00 -6.90 26.19
C HIS A 201 -27.13 -8.25 26.94
N PRO A 202 -26.02 -8.95 27.24
CA PRO A 202 -26.05 -10.29 27.82
C PRO A 202 -26.73 -10.34 29.20
N ASP A 203 -26.70 -9.23 29.95
CA ASP A 203 -27.26 -9.16 31.31
C ASP A 203 -28.78 -8.91 31.35
N LEU A 204 -29.45 -8.69 30.20
CA LEU A 204 -30.90 -8.47 30.16
C LEU A 204 -31.68 -9.77 30.41
N PRO A 205 -32.86 -9.70 31.04
CA PRO A 205 -33.72 -10.85 31.24
C PRO A 205 -34.19 -11.45 29.90
N PRO A 206 -34.47 -12.77 29.83
CA PRO A 206 -34.83 -13.45 28.58
C PRO A 206 -36.03 -12.85 27.84
N GLU A 207 -37.06 -12.41 28.57
CA GLU A 207 -38.27 -11.82 28.00
C GLU A 207 -37.97 -10.50 27.27
N GLU A 208 -37.17 -9.63 27.89
CA GLU A 208 -36.74 -8.37 27.27
C GLU A 208 -35.83 -8.62 26.06
N LYS A 209 -34.97 -9.64 26.11
CA LYS A 209 -34.15 -10.02 24.95
C LYS A 209 -34.99 -10.40 23.75
N VAL A 210 -36.03 -11.22 23.96
CA VAL A 210 -36.96 -11.62 22.88
C VAL A 210 -37.71 -10.40 22.34
N ALA A 211 -38.18 -9.51 23.21
CA ALA A 211 -38.84 -8.27 22.79
C ALA A 211 -37.90 -7.34 21.99
N LEU A 212 -36.62 -7.26 22.35
CA LEU A 212 -35.61 -6.48 21.62
C LEU A 212 -35.29 -7.08 20.25
N LEU A 213 -35.22 -8.41 20.14
CA LEU A 213 -34.97 -9.09 18.86
C LEU A 213 -36.05 -8.84 17.81
N LEU A 214 -37.26 -8.44 18.21
CA LEU A 214 -38.34 -8.05 17.28
C LEU A 214 -38.19 -6.64 16.72
N LYS A 215 -37.35 -5.78 17.33
CA LYS A 215 -37.12 -4.42 16.84
C LYS A 215 -36.20 -4.45 15.63
N GLU A 216 -36.43 -3.52 14.69
CA GLU A 216 -35.63 -3.38 13.47
C GLU A 216 -34.13 -3.22 13.75
N GLU A 217 -33.75 -2.57 14.86
CA GLU A 217 -32.35 -2.38 15.26
C GLU A 217 -31.58 -3.70 15.53
N TYR A 218 -32.29 -4.76 15.92
CA TYR A 218 -31.71 -6.08 16.19
C TYR A 218 -31.95 -7.07 15.06
N GLN A 219 -32.58 -6.61 13.97
CA GLN A 219 -32.64 -7.36 12.73
C GLN A 219 -31.30 -7.30 12.00
N GLU A 220 -31.20 -8.12 10.97
CA GLU A 220 -29.97 -8.28 10.22
C GLU A 220 -29.83 -7.21 9.15
N GLU A 221 -28.78 -6.41 9.23
CA GLU A 221 -28.43 -5.42 8.23
C GLU A 221 -27.46 -6.00 7.20
N MET A 222 -27.79 -5.85 5.92
CA MET A 222 -26.96 -6.29 4.80
C MET A 222 -26.19 -5.09 4.23
N SER A 223 -24.87 -5.23 4.10
CA SER A 223 -24.01 -4.20 3.51
C SER A 223 -22.97 -4.81 2.56
N ASP A 224 -22.88 -4.26 1.36
CA ASP A 224 -21.91 -4.69 0.36
C ASP A 224 -20.67 -3.81 0.44
N THR A 225 -19.50 -4.43 0.60
CA THR A 225 -18.21 -3.75 0.77
C THR A 225 -17.15 -4.34 -0.13
N THR A 226 -16.09 -3.59 -0.39
CA THR A 226 -14.95 -4.06 -1.18
C THR A 226 -13.74 -4.31 -0.29
N PHE A 227 -12.90 -5.27 -0.67
CA PHE A 227 -11.69 -5.61 0.05
C PHE A 227 -10.49 -5.70 -0.90
N LEU A 228 -9.29 -5.42 -0.37
CA LEU A 228 -8.02 -5.64 -1.07
C LEU A 228 -7.32 -6.93 -0.61
N PHE A 229 -7.64 -7.38 0.60
CA PHE A 229 -7.16 -8.62 1.19
C PHE A 229 -8.22 -9.16 2.16
N LEU A 230 -8.21 -10.46 2.40
CA LEU A 230 -9.06 -11.11 3.40
C LEU A 230 -8.24 -11.42 4.65
N THR A 231 -8.72 -10.95 5.80
CA THR A 231 -8.11 -11.29 7.08
C THR A 231 -8.64 -12.63 7.58
N LEU A 232 -7.74 -13.61 7.73
CA LEU A 232 -8.04 -14.92 8.27
C LEU A 232 -7.70 -14.96 9.75
N ASP A 233 -8.69 -15.30 10.57
CA ASP A 233 -8.50 -15.40 12.01
C ASP A 233 -8.09 -16.83 12.37
N LEU A 234 -6.97 -16.97 13.07
CA LEU A 234 -6.53 -18.26 13.59
C LEU A 234 -7.31 -18.61 14.87
N PRO A 235 -7.62 -19.89 15.11
CA PRO A 235 -8.11 -20.32 16.41
C PRO A 235 -7.07 -20.01 17.49
N THR A 236 -7.52 -19.75 18.71
CA THR A 236 -6.61 -19.54 19.85
C THR A 236 -5.74 -20.77 20.05
N ALA A 237 -4.44 -20.56 20.21
CA ALA A 237 -3.52 -21.67 20.48
C ALA A 237 -3.98 -22.42 21.74
N PRO A 238 -3.97 -23.76 21.76
CA PRO A 238 -4.30 -24.53 22.95
C PRO A 238 -3.43 -24.08 24.13
N LEU A 239 -4.08 -23.79 25.26
CA LEU A 239 -3.38 -23.34 26.47
C LEU A 239 -2.62 -24.47 27.18
N TYR A 240 -2.97 -25.72 26.88
CA TYR A 240 -2.41 -26.90 27.52
C TYR A 240 -1.31 -27.53 26.65
N LYS A 241 -0.20 -27.88 27.29
CA LYS A 241 0.85 -28.70 26.69
C LYS A 241 0.36 -30.16 26.64
N ASP A 242 0.92 -30.95 25.73
CA ASP A 242 0.68 -32.39 25.65
C ASP A 242 1.11 -33.11 26.94
N GLU A 243 0.71 -34.37 27.10
CA GLU A 243 1.10 -35.27 28.20
C GLU A 243 2.63 -35.41 28.37
N LYS A 244 3.40 -35.02 27.34
CA LYS A 244 4.87 -35.04 27.30
C LYS A 244 5.54 -33.68 27.51
N GLU A 245 4.79 -32.66 27.92
CA GLU A 245 5.24 -31.25 28.05
C GLU A 245 5.86 -30.63 26.79
N GLN A 246 5.71 -31.26 25.63
CA GLN A 246 6.15 -30.68 24.36
C GLN A 246 5.15 -29.62 23.90
N LEU A 247 5.67 -28.50 23.38
CA LEU A 247 4.90 -27.51 22.66
C LEU A 247 4.39 -28.17 21.37
N ILE A 248 3.18 -28.73 21.38
CA ILE A 248 2.50 -29.10 20.13
C ILE A 248 2.29 -27.80 19.36
N ILE A 249 2.92 -27.68 18.19
CA ILE A 249 2.61 -26.62 17.25
C ILE A 249 1.21 -26.93 16.70
N PRO A 250 0.19 -26.11 17.02
CA PRO A 250 -1.16 -26.38 16.56
C PRO A 250 -1.23 -26.27 15.04
N GLN A 251 -2.09 -27.06 14.41
CA GLN A 251 -2.30 -27.04 12.97
C GLN A 251 -3.77 -26.79 12.66
N VAL A 252 -4.04 -26.02 11.61
CA VAL A 252 -5.40 -25.75 11.14
C VAL A 252 -5.46 -25.80 9.61
N PRO A 253 -6.42 -26.51 9.00
CA PRO A 253 -6.64 -26.43 7.56
C PRO A 253 -7.06 -25.04 7.11
N LEU A 254 -6.60 -24.61 5.92
CA LEU A 254 -6.98 -23.33 5.31
C LEU A 254 -8.50 -23.18 5.17
N PHE A 255 -9.18 -24.25 4.76
CA PHE A 255 -10.63 -24.25 4.56
C PHE A 255 -11.41 -23.94 5.84
N ASN A 256 -10.88 -24.31 7.01
CA ASN A 256 -11.52 -24.02 8.30
C ASN A 256 -11.48 -22.53 8.63
N ILE A 257 -10.37 -21.84 8.33
CA ILE A 257 -10.26 -20.39 8.55
C ILE A 257 -10.93 -19.58 7.43
N LEU A 258 -11.09 -20.16 6.23
CA LEU A 258 -11.90 -19.60 5.15
C LEU A 258 -13.40 -19.73 5.36
N ALA A 259 -13.86 -20.67 6.20
CA ALA A 259 -15.27 -20.85 6.54
C ALA A 259 -15.94 -19.54 7.01
N LYS A 260 -15.16 -18.60 7.57
CA LYS A 260 -15.60 -17.23 7.87
C LYS A 260 -16.35 -16.52 6.72
N PHE A 261 -16.05 -16.85 5.46
CA PHE A 261 -16.59 -16.17 4.27
C PHE A 261 -17.65 -16.97 3.50
N ASN A 262 -18.21 -18.03 4.08
CA ASN A 262 -19.24 -18.88 3.45
C ASN A 262 -20.68 -18.37 3.62
N GLY A 263 -20.89 -17.23 4.30
CA GLY A 263 -22.21 -16.67 4.63
C GLY A 263 -22.98 -17.35 5.77
N ASN A 264 -22.45 -18.44 6.31
CA ASN A 264 -23.09 -19.23 7.37
C ASN A 264 -22.36 -19.06 8.71
N THR A 265 -21.03 -18.95 8.70
CA THR A 265 -20.24 -18.83 9.92
C THR A 265 -20.40 -17.43 10.52
N GLU A 266 -21.08 -17.38 11.67
CA GLU A 266 -21.22 -16.16 12.44
C GLU A 266 -19.99 -15.92 13.33
N LYS A 267 -19.56 -14.67 13.40
CA LYS A 267 -18.48 -14.23 14.27
C LYS A 267 -18.95 -13.11 15.19
N GLU A 268 -18.69 -13.28 16.48
CA GLU A 268 -18.94 -12.24 17.47
C GLU A 268 -17.90 -11.12 17.35
N TYR A 269 -18.40 -9.89 17.29
CA TYR A 269 -17.64 -8.66 17.37
C TYR A 269 -18.11 -7.88 18.59
N LYS A 270 -17.22 -7.72 19.57
CA LYS A 270 -17.50 -6.98 20.80
C LYS A 270 -16.89 -5.59 20.72
N THR A 271 -17.73 -4.58 20.84
CA THR A 271 -17.30 -3.18 21.04
C THR A 271 -17.44 -2.83 22.52
N TYR A 272 -17.07 -1.61 22.92
CA TYR A 272 -17.18 -1.17 24.32
C TYR A 272 -18.62 -1.18 24.86
N LYS A 273 -19.64 -1.03 23.99
CA LYS A 273 -21.05 -0.94 24.40
C LYS A 273 -21.95 -1.99 23.76
N GLU A 274 -21.56 -2.55 22.63
CA GLU A 274 -22.44 -3.32 21.76
C GLU A 274 -21.75 -4.57 21.23
N ASN A 275 -22.50 -5.66 21.17
CA ASN A 275 -22.07 -6.92 20.58
C ASN A 275 -22.78 -7.09 19.24
N PHE A 276 -22.05 -7.54 18.22
CA PHE A 276 -22.58 -7.82 16.90
C PHE A 276 -22.24 -9.25 16.51
N LEU A 277 -23.18 -9.95 15.89
CA LEU A 277 -22.89 -11.13 15.09
C LEU A 277 -22.71 -10.69 13.65
N LYS A 278 -21.55 -11.00 13.08
CA LYS A 278 -21.27 -10.73 11.67
C LYS A 278 -21.01 -12.01 10.92
N ARG A 279 -21.65 -12.16 9.77
CA ARG A 279 -21.36 -13.20 8.77
C ARG A 279 -20.90 -12.54 7.47
N PHE A 280 -19.98 -13.19 6.78
CA PHE A 280 -19.34 -12.65 5.58
C PHE A 280 -19.56 -13.62 4.43
N GLN A 281 -19.84 -13.10 3.24
CA GLN A 281 -20.01 -13.89 2.03
C GLN A 281 -19.31 -13.19 0.86
N LEU A 282 -18.57 -13.92 0.03
CA LEU A 282 -17.90 -13.32 -1.13
C LEU A 282 -18.90 -13.09 -2.28
N LEU A 283 -18.80 -11.93 -2.92
CA LEU A 283 -19.60 -11.55 -4.10
C LEU A 283 -18.77 -11.54 -5.37
N LYS A 284 -17.52 -11.09 -5.28
CA LYS A 284 -16.60 -10.98 -6.41
C LYS A 284 -15.19 -11.33 -5.97
N LEU A 285 -14.54 -12.20 -6.73
CA LEU A 285 -13.16 -12.60 -6.49
C LEU A 285 -12.17 -11.79 -7.37
N PRO A 286 -11.06 -11.29 -6.81
CA PRO A 286 -10.05 -10.56 -7.58
C PRO A 286 -9.14 -11.52 -8.36
N PRO A 287 -8.53 -11.09 -9.49
CA PRO A 287 -7.53 -11.88 -10.20
C PRO A 287 -6.36 -12.33 -9.30
N TYR A 288 -5.93 -11.48 -8.37
CA TYR A 288 -4.98 -11.82 -7.32
C TYR A 288 -5.62 -11.62 -5.95
N LEU A 289 -5.69 -12.69 -5.17
CA LEU A 289 -6.30 -12.69 -3.84
C LEU A 289 -5.23 -12.71 -2.77
N ILE A 290 -5.33 -11.80 -1.80
CA ILE A 290 -4.39 -11.69 -0.68
C ILE A 290 -5.07 -12.23 0.58
N PHE A 291 -4.42 -13.16 1.27
CA PHE A 291 -4.79 -13.58 2.62
C PHE A 291 -3.81 -12.99 3.63
N CYS A 292 -4.34 -12.31 4.64
CA CYS A 292 -3.59 -11.84 5.80
C CYS A 292 -3.99 -12.69 7.00
N ILE A 293 -3.11 -13.61 7.40
CA ILE A 293 -3.35 -14.52 8.53
C ILE A 293 -3.00 -13.78 9.82
N LYS A 294 -4.00 -13.51 10.65
CA LYS A 294 -3.84 -12.70 11.86
C LYS A 294 -3.10 -13.49 12.94
N ARG A 295 -1.78 -13.30 13.03
CA ARG A 295 -0.91 -13.96 14.02
C ARG A 295 -0.70 -13.15 15.29
N PHE A 296 -0.69 -11.83 15.21
CA PHE A 296 -0.42 -10.99 16.37
C PHE A 296 -1.72 -10.54 17.05
N THR A 297 -1.84 -10.88 18.33
CA THR A 297 -2.94 -10.41 19.19
C THR A 297 -2.33 -9.68 20.39
N LYS A 298 -2.86 -8.50 20.69
CA LYS A 298 -2.46 -7.77 21.89
C LYS A 298 -3.34 -8.24 23.03
N ASN A 299 -2.76 -8.92 24.00
CA ASN A 299 -3.43 -9.23 25.27
C ASN A 299 -3.25 -8.04 26.24
N ASN A 300 -3.71 -8.18 27.48
CA ASN A 300 -3.66 -7.09 28.47
C ASN A 300 -2.22 -6.64 28.82
N PHE A 301 -1.21 -7.47 28.55
CA PHE A 301 0.16 -7.26 29.03
C PHE A 301 1.19 -7.13 27.90
N PHE A 302 1.10 -7.97 26.87
CA PHE A 302 2.05 -8.05 25.76
C PHE A 302 1.36 -8.42 24.44
N VAL A 303 2.10 -8.30 23.34
CA VAL A 303 1.68 -8.85 22.06
C VAL A 303 2.11 -10.30 22.01
N GLU A 304 1.16 -11.20 21.79
CA GLU A 304 1.43 -12.62 21.62
C GLU A 304 1.33 -12.98 20.12
N LYS A 305 2.16 -13.94 19.70
CA LYS A 305 2.11 -14.50 18.36
C LYS A 305 1.42 -15.84 18.43
N ASN A 306 0.46 -16.05 17.54
CA ASN A 306 -0.17 -17.35 17.34
C ASN A 306 0.73 -18.23 16.45
N PRO A 307 1.29 -19.33 17.01
CA PRO A 307 2.21 -20.22 16.28
C PRO A 307 1.51 -21.25 15.40
N THR A 308 0.17 -21.19 15.27
CA THR A 308 -0.59 -22.18 14.51
C THR A 308 -0.14 -22.25 13.05
N ILE A 309 0.22 -23.45 12.59
CA ILE A 309 0.56 -23.72 11.20
C ILE A 309 -0.73 -23.90 10.41
N VAL A 310 -0.82 -23.22 9.27
CA VAL A 310 -1.97 -23.35 8.38
C VAL A 310 -1.63 -24.38 7.33
N ASN A 311 -2.42 -25.44 7.25
CA ASN A 311 -2.27 -26.48 6.24
C ASN A 311 -3.07 -26.05 4.99
N PHE A 312 -2.37 -25.67 3.92
CA PHE A 312 -2.96 -25.24 2.67
C PHE A 312 -2.37 -26.00 1.48
N PRO A 313 -3.16 -26.35 0.46
CA PRO A 313 -2.60 -26.82 -0.80
C PRO A 313 -2.04 -25.61 -1.56
N ILE A 314 -0.83 -25.73 -2.09
CA ILE A 314 -0.14 -24.66 -2.83
C ILE A 314 -0.77 -24.37 -4.22
N THR A 315 -1.56 -25.29 -4.73
CA THR A 315 -2.23 -25.18 -6.03
C THR A 315 -3.65 -25.69 -5.92
N ASN A 316 -4.51 -25.26 -6.84
CA ASN A 316 -5.87 -25.78 -7.00
C ASN A 316 -6.79 -25.54 -5.78
N VAL A 317 -6.68 -24.38 -5.12
CA VAL A 317 -7.65 -23.96 -4.10
C VAL A 317 -8.89 -23.43 -4.80
N ASP A 318 -10.00 -24.15 -4.71
CA ASP A 318 -11.29 -23.67 -5.20
C ASP A 318 -12.02 -22.86 -4.12
N LEU A 319 -12.47 -21.66 -4.50
CA LEU A 319 -13.20 -20.74 -3.62
C LEU A 319 -14.69 -20.63 -3.98
N ARG A 320 -15.19 -21.49 -4.87
CA ARG A 320 -16.57 -21.44 -5.35
C ARG A 320 -17.61 -21.50 -4.24
N GLU A 321 -17.39 -22.36 -3.24
CA GLU A 321 -18.33 -22.56 -2.13
C GLU A 321 -18.45 -21.34 -1.20
N TYR A 322 -17.51 -20.39 -1.28
CA TYR A 322 -17.53 -19.15 -0.49
C TYR A 322 -18.21 -17.98 -1.23
N LEU A 323 -18.63 -18.18 -2.48
CA LEU A 323 -19.38 -17.19 -3.27
C LEU A 323 -20.89 -17.31 -3.04
N THR A 324 -21.62 -16.20 -3.18
CA THR A 324 -23.09 -16.25 -3.31
C THR A 324 -23.51 -17.07 -4.54
N GLU A 325 -24.69 -17.68 -4.50
CA GLU A 325 -25.25 -18.42 -5.63
C GLU A 325 -25.27 -17.59 -6.93
N GLU A 326 -25.63 -16.31 -6.83
CA GLU A 326 -25.59 -15.34 -7.94
C GLU A 326 -24.18 -15.19 -8.54
N ALA A 327 -23.16 -15.14 -7.69
CA ALA A 327 -21.78 -14.97 -8.10
C ALA A 327 -21.17 -16.28 -8.63
N GLN A 328 -21.61 -17.45 -8.16
CA GLN A 328 -21.16 -18.75 -8.66
C GLN A 328 -21.55 -19.00 -10.12
N VAL A 329 -22.64 -18.38 -10.59
CA VAL A 329 -23.09 -18.39 -11.99
C VAL A 329 -22.26 -17.43 -12.84
N THR A 330 -21.88 -16.29 -12.26
CA THR A 330 -21.17 -15.21 -12.99
C THR A 330 -19.67 -15.47 -13.09
N GLU A 331 -19.04 -15.97 -12.02
CA GLU A 331 -17.61 -16.25 -11.94
C GLU A 331 -17.33 -17.67 -12.45
N LYS A 332 -16.82 -17.77 -13.68
CA LYS A 332 -16.49 -19.06 -14.31
C LYS A 332 -15.28 -19.74 -13.67
N ASN A 333 -14.28 -18.96 -13.26
CA ASN A 333 -13.02 -19.46 -12.70
C ASN A 333 -12.92 -19.02 -11.25
N THR A 334 -12.82 -19.97 -10.35
CA THR A 334 -12.74 -19.74 -8.89
C THR A 334 -11.55 -20.46 -8.24
N THR A 335 -10.71 -21.07 -9.07
CA THR A 335 -9.52 -21.82 -8.67
C THR A 335 -8.29 -20.91 -8.60
N TYR A 336 -7.52 -21.06 -7.53
CA TYR A 336 -6.36 -20.25 -7.23
C TYR A 336 -5.11 -21.10 -6.98
N ASP A 337 -3.97 -20.57 -7.39
CA ASP A 337 -2.64 -21.09 -7.08
C ASP A 337 -1.84 -20.09 -6.26
N LEU A 338 -1.10 -20.58 -5.28
CA LEU A 338 -0.23 -19.75 -4.45
C LEU A 338 0.95 -19.25 -5.31
N VAL A 339 1.23 -17.94 -5.24
CA VAL A 339 2.37 -17.33 -5.94
C VAL A 339 3.37 -16.68 -5.00
N ALA A 340 2.93 -16.27 -3.81
CA ALA A 340 3.82 -15.74 -2.77
C ALA A 340 3.30 -16.06 -1.37
N ASN A 341 4.21 -16.33 -0.44
CA ASN A 341 3.93 -16.61 0.97
C ASN A 341 4.98 -15.94 1.85
N VAL A 342 4.61 -14.81 2.45
CA VAL A 342 5.40 -14.11 3.47
C VAL A 342 5.24 -14.85 4.79
N VAL A 343 6.35 -15.11 5.46
CA VAL A 343 6.44 -15.78 6.76
C VAL A 343 7.06 -14.82 7.76
N HIS A 344 6.61 -14.89 9.00
CA HIS A 344 7.26 -14.21 10.12
C HIS A 344 7.80 -15.26 11.08
N ASP A 345 9.11 -15.28 11.31
CA ASP A 345 9.78 -16.16 12.27
C ASP A 345 10.14 -15.40 13.54
N GLY A 346 10.15 -16.10 14.68
CA GLY A 346 10.52 -15.50 15.97
C GLY A 346 9.40 -14.74 16.68
N LYS A 347 9.78 -13.95 17.69
CA LYS A 347 8.88 -13.21 18.59
C LYS A 347 8.33 -11.93 17.93
N PRO A 348 7.17 -11.40 18.37
CA PRO A 348 6.59 -10.17 17.81
C PRO A 348 7.51 -8.94 17.78
N THR A 349 8.46 -8.83 18.71
CA THR A 349 9.35 -7.67 18.86
C THR A 349 10.70 -7.80 18.15
N GLU A 350 11.12 -9.03 17.86
CA GLU A 350 12.49 -9.39 17.45
C GLU A 350 12.50 -10.36 16.26
N GLY A 351 11.36 -10.50 15.58
CA GLY A 351 11.17 -11.48 14.53
C GLY A 351 11.80 -11.07 13.21
N ALA A 352 11.93 -12.03 12.30
CA ALA A 352 12.40 -11.79 10.94
C ALA A 352 11.28 -12.12 9.95
N TYR A 353 11.27 -11.42 8.81
CA TYR A 353 10.39 -11.75 7.70
C TYR A 353 11.20 -12.42 6.59
N ARG A 354 10.63 -13.48 6.01
CA ARG A 354 11.10 -14.09 4.77
C ARG A 354 9.91 -14.33 3.86
N ILE A 355 10.16 -14.53 2.57
CA ILE A 355 9.10 -14.73 1.58
C ILE A 355 9.43 -15.91 0.67
N HIS A 356 8.47 -16.80 0.49
CA HIS A 356 8.52 -17.82 -0.55
C HIS A 356 7.84 -17.27 -1.79
N VAL A 357 8.50 -17.31 -2.95
CA VAL A 357 7.96 -16.82 -4.22
C VAL A 357 8.04 -17.90 -5.29
N LEU A 358 6.98 -18.03 -6.07
CA LEU A 358 6.94 -18.90 -7.24
C LEU A 358 7.52 -18.18 -8.46
N HIS A 359 8.62 -18.71 -8.99
CA HIS A 359 9.14 -18.24 -10.26
C HIS A 359 8.38 -18.91 -11.42
N HIS A 360 7.53 -18.12 -12.09
CA HIS A 360 6.57 -18.65 -13.07
C HIS A 360 7.23 -19.32 -14.27
N GLY A 361 8.40 -18.85 -14.71
CA GLY A 361 9.10 -19.43 -15.86
C GLY A 361 9.72 -20.81 -15.60
N THR A 362 10.07 -21.12 -14.35
CA THR A 362 10.71 -22.40 -13.99
C THR A 362 9.81 -23.33 -13.18
N GLY A 363 8.70 -22.80 -12.63
CA GLY A 363 7.86 -23.53 -11.68
C GLY A 363 8.54 -23.81 -10.33
N LYS A 364 9.72 -23.24 -10.08
CA LYS A 364 10.47 -23.41 -8.84
C LYS A 364 10.08 -22.37 -7.79
N TRP A 365 10.18 -22.79 -6.54
CA TRP A 365 9.97 -21.93 -5.38
C TRP A 365 11.31 -21.48 -4.80
N TYR A 366 11.39 -20.20 -4.48
CA TYR A 366 12.55 -19.60 -3.85
C TYR A 366 12.13 -18.98 -2.52
N GLU A 367 12.89 -19.25 -1.46
CA GLU A 367 12.82 -18.52 -0.21
C GLU A 367 13.81 -17.35 -0.26
N LEU A 368 13.30 -16.15 0.00
CA LEU A 368 14.10 -14.93 0.06
C LEU A 368 14.04 -14.40 1.50
N GLN A 369 15.20 -14.28 2.11
CA GLN A 369 15.40 -13.59 3.38
C GLN A 369 16.44 -12.49 3.15
N ASP A 370 15.96 -11.27 2.94
CA ASP A 370 16.75 -10.11 2.55
C ASP A 370 17.64 -10.36 1.32
N LEU A 371 18.95 -10.55 1.53
CA LEU A 371 19.94 -10.77 0.48
C LEU A 371 20.14 -12.27 0.15
N GLN A 372 19.63 -13.17 0.98
CA GLN A 372 19.80 -14.60 0.83
C GLN A 372 18.65 -15.16 0.02
N VAL A 373 18.98 -15.99 -0.98
CA VAL A 373 18.02 -16.66 -1.86
C VAL A 373 18.33 -18.15 -1.83
N THR A 374 17.36 -18.97 -1.45
CA THR A 374 17.48 -20.42 -1.32
C THR A 374 16.36 -21.11 -2.10
N ASP A 375 16.67 -22.23 -2.77
CA ASP A 375 15.65 -23.09 -3.36
C ASP A 375 14.88 -23.79 -2.22
N ILE A 376 13.54 -23.80 -2.31
CA ILE A 376 12.69 -24.45 -1.31
C ILE A 376 11.73 -25.43 -1.97
N LEU A 377 11.55 -26.60 -1.34
CA LEU A 377 10.59 -27.59 -1.81
C LEU A 377 9.16 -27.13 -1.49
N PRO A 378 8.18 -27.35 -2.39
CA PRO A 378 6.83 -26.85 -2.17
C PRO A 378 6.14 -27.39 -0.90
N GLN A 379 6.52 -28.60 -0.47
CA GLN A 379 6.02 -29.22 0.77
C GLN A 379 6.50 -28.50 2.04
N MET A 380 7.64 -27.81 1.98
CA MET A 380 8.20 -27.08 3.13
C MET A 380 7.48 -25.74 3.36
N ILE A 381 6.84 -25.19 2.32
CA ILE A 381 6.11 -23.92 2.39
C ILE A 381 4.95 -24.01 3.39
N THR A 382 4.23 -25.12 3.40
CA THR A 382 3.05 -25.33 4.25
C THR A 382 3.41 -25.55 5.72
N LEU A 383 4.67 -25.85 6.03
CA LEU A 383 5.18 -26.04 7.39
C LEU A 383 5.57 -24.71 8.06
N SER A 384 5.59 -23.62 7.31
CA SER A 384 5.97 -22.30 7.80
C SER A 384 4.80 -21.54 8.42
N GLU A 385 5.10 -20.59 9.32
CA GLU A 385 4.10 -19.71 9.94
C GLU A 385 3.64 -18.63 8.93
N ALA A 386 2.92 -19.06 7.89
CA ALA A 386 2.38 -18.22 6.83
C ALA A 386 1.67 -17.00 7.39
N TYR A 387 2.10 -15.80 7.00
CA TYR A 387 1.60 -14.53 7.51
C TYR A 387 0.79 -13.77 6.46
N ILE A 388 1.36 -13.58 5.27
CA ILE A 388 0.66 -12.98 4.13
C ILE A 388 0.80 -13.93 2.94
N GLN A 389 -0.29 -14.24 2.27
CA GLN A 389 -0.28 -15.07 1.07
C GLN A 389 -0.88 -14.31 -0.11
N ILE A 390 -0.32 -14.51 -1.30
CA ILE A 390 -0.85 -14.00 -2.55
C ILE A 390 -1.15 -15.20 -3.44
N TRP A 391 -2.38 -15.24 -3.93
CA TRP A 391 -2.93 -16.30 -4.75
C TRP A 391 -3.33 -15.74 -6.11
N LYS A 392 -2.92 -16.39 -7.20
CA LYS A 392 -3.30 -16.03 -8.56
C LYS A 392 -4.46 -16.91 -9.02
N ARG A 393 -5.51 -16.29 -9.55
CA ARG A 393 -6.62 -17.00 -10.18
C ARG A 393 -6.14 -17.69 -11.46
N ARG A 394 -6.51 -18.95 -11.67
CA ARG A 394 -6.28 -19.63 -12.94
C ARG A 394 -7.11 -19.00 -14.05
N GLU A 395 -6.47 -18.76 -15.18
CA GLU A 395 -7.15 -18.40 -16.42
C GLU A 395 -7.78 -19.67 -17.01
N SER A 396 -8.95 -19.53 -17.63
CA SER A 396 -9.62 -20.64 -18.32
C SER A 396 -8.83 -20.99 -19.57
N GLU A 397 -8.73 -22.29 -19.89
CA GLU A 397 -7.98 -22.80 -21.05
C GLU A 397 -8.37 -22.11 -22.38
N ASP A 398 -9.59 -21.57 -22.49
CA ASP A 398 -10.07 -20.83 -23.66
C ASP A 398 -9.26 -19.54 -23.99
N ASP A 399 -8.61 -18.89 -23.02
CA ASP A 399 -7.82 -17.66 -23.27
C ASP A 399 -6.38 -17.93 -23.76
N THR A 400 -5.87 -19.14 -23.56
CA THR A 400 -4.49 -19.49 -23.97
C THR A 400 -4.34 -19.67 -25.49
N THR A 401 -5.43 -19.88 -26.22
CA THR A 401 -5.40 -20.02 -27.69
C THR A 401 -5.27 -18.69 -28.44
N ASN A 402 -5.55 -17.55 -27.79
CA ASN A 402 -5.54 -16.24 -28.45
C ASN A 402 -4.20 -15.47 -28.35
N HIS A 403 -3.23 -15.95 -27.57
CA HIS A 403 -1.94 -15.26 -27.35
C HIS A 403 -0.72 -15.90 -28.02
N THR A 404 -0.91 -16.98 -28.80
CA THR A 404 0.19 -17.63 -29.58
C THR A 404 0.10 -17.38 -31.09
N GLY A 405 -0.80 -16.50 -31.55
CA GLY A 405 -0.92 -16.11 -32.96
C GLY A 405 -0.77 -14.61 -33.18
N ALA A 406 0.47 -14.10 -33.15
CA ALA A 406 0.86 -12.85 -33.81
C ALA A 406 2.38 -12.82 -34.02
#